data_AF-A0A7L3DVR8-F1
#
_entry.id   AF-A0A7L3DVR8-F1
#
_cell.length_a   1.000
_cell.length_b   1.000
_cell.length_c   1.000
_cell.angle_alpha   90.00
_cell.angle_beta   90.00
_cell.angle_gamma   90.00
#
_symmetry.space_group_name_H-M   'P 1'
#
loop_
_entity.id
_entity.type
_entity.pdbx_description
1 polymer ?
#
loop_
_entity_poly.entity_id
_entity_poly.type
_entity_poly.pdbx_seq_one_letter_code
_entity_poly.pdbx_strand_id
1 'polypeptide(L)'
;EGSVSTICDSTTGQCPCREGTHGPRCDRCQPGHWGFPVCRPCQCNGHAENCDPRTGSCLRCRDHTDAGSRCDECAPGYYGDPLQGGRCLPCQCHDNIDVTDPEACDRRTGQCLRCLYNTAGPRCAECQPGFYGDAT
;
A
#
# COMPACT_ATOMS: atom_id res chain seq x y z
N GLU A 1 32.13 1.59 1.75
CA GLU A 1 31.10 0.54 1.69
C GLU A 1 30.19 0.79 0.50
N GLY A 2 29.48 -0.23 0.03
CA GLY A 2 28.71 -0.18 -1.24
C GLY A 2 29.55 -0.40 -2.50
N SER A 3 30.79 0.11 -2.58
CA SER A 3 31.74 -0.26 -3.64
C SER A 3 32.43 -1.61 -3.37
N VAL A 4 32.81 -2.34 -4.43
CA VAL A 4 33.68 -3.53 -4.34
C VAL A 4 35.17 -3.20 -4.38
N SER A 5 35.53 -1.97 -4.77
CA SER A 5 36.92 -1.49 -4.86
C SER A 5 37.06 -0.10 -4.23
N THR A 6 38.26 0.21 -3.74
CA THR A 6 38.64 1.57 -3.33
C THR A 6 39.13 2.41 -4.51
N ILE A 7 39.42 1.77 -5.65
CA ILE A 7 39.81 2.44 -6.90
C ILE A 7 38.56 2.64 -7.74
N CYS A 8 38.30 3.89 -8.09
CA CYS A 8 37.21 4.29 -8.98
C CYS A 8 37.78 4.74 -10.32
N ASP A 9 36.95 4.77 -11.35
CA ASP A 9 37.34 5.22 -12.68
C ASP A 9 37.86 6.66 -12.63
N SER A 10 39.08 6.90 -13.10
CA SER A 10 39.77 8.18 -12.98
C SER A 10 39.20 9.28 -13.89
N THR A 11 38.40 8.92 -14.89
CA THR A 11 37.86 9.86 -15.88
C THR A 11 36.43 10.26 -15.56
N THR A 12 35.60 9.30 -15.16
CA THR A 12 34.18 9.46 -14.86
C THR A 12 33.89 9.61 -13.36
N GLY A 13 34.82 9.18 -12.50
CA GLY A 13 34.63 9.13 -11.05
C GLY A 13 33.72 7.99 -10.57
N GLN A 14 33.29 7.09 -11.45
CA GLN A 14 32.40 5.98 -11.11
C GLN A 14 33.17 4.84 -10.42
N CYS A 15 32.73 4.46 -9.22
CA CYS A 15 33.26 3.30 -8.52
C CYS A 15 32.52 2.02 -8.94
N PRO A 16 33.17 0.84 -8.92
CA PRO A 16 32.50 -0.43 -9.18
C PRO A 16 31.60 -0.79 -7.99
N CYS A 17 30.28 -0.74 -8.19
CA CYS A 17 29.30 -0.94 -7.13
C CYS A 17 29.02 -2.42 -6.84
N ARG A 18 28.74 -2.74 -5.57
CA ARG A 18 28.12 -4.01 -5.16
C ARG A 18 26.70 -4.06 -5.72
N GLU A 19 26.20 -5.28 -5.92
CA GLU A 19 24.84 -5.52 -6.33
C GLU A 19 23.83 -4.77 -5.44
N GLY A 20 22.82 -4.16 -6.05
CA GLY A 20 21.80 -3.36 -5.36
C GLY A 20 22.22 -1.96 -4.93
N THR A 21 23.50 -1.57 -5.09
CA THR A 21 23.98 -0.18 -4.83
C THR A 21 24.19 0.59 -6.12
N HIS A 22 24.07 1.93 -6.08
CA HIS A 22 24.28 2.80 -7.24
C HIS A 22 24.89 4.15 -6.86
N GLY A 23 25.17 4.95 -7.89
CA GLY A 23 25.71 6.29 -7.79
C GLY A 23 27.23 6.32 -8.01
N PRO A 24 27.82 7.50 -8.20
CA PRO A 24 29.25 7.63 -8.50
C PRO A 24 30.14 6.96 -7.46
N ARG A 25 29.72 6.99 -6.19
CA ARG A 25 30.46 6.42 -5.05
C ARG A 25 29.79 5.19 -4.43
N CYS A 26 28.75 4.64 -5.07
CA CYS A 26 27.98 3.50 -4.56
C CYS A 26 27.41 3.76 -3.14
N ASP A 27 26.91 4.97 -2.89
CA ASP A 27 26.53 5.50 -1.57
C ASP A 27 25.02 5.40 -1.28
N ARG A 28 24.27 4.73 -2.16
CA ARG A 28 22.81 4.62 -2.10
C ARG A 28 22.33 3.34 -2.78
N CYS A 29 21.12 2.90 -2.43
CA CYS A 29 20.50 1.73 -3.04
C CYS A 29 19.93 2.06 -4.42
N GLN A 30 19.99 1.11 -5.35
CA GLN A 30 19.31 1.15 -6.65
C GLN A 30 17.81 1.47 -6.50
N PRO A 31 17.15 2.06 -7.52
CA PRO A 31 15.70 2.13 -7.55
C PRO A 31 15.07 0.76 -7.25
N GLY A 32 13.96 0.75 -6.51
CA GLY A 32 13.36 -0.49 -6.02
C GLY A 32 14.12 -1.18 -4.88
N HIS A 33 15.13 -0.53 -4.27
CA HIS A 33 15.86 -1.05 -3.11
C HIS A 33 16.02 -0.01 -1.99
N TRP A 34 16.21 -0.49 -0.76
CA TRP A 34 16.32 0.35 0.44
C TRP A 34 17.27 -0.24 1.48
N GLY A 35 17.67 0.57 2.47
CA GLY A 35 18.41 0.09 3.65
C GLY A 35 19.93 0.06 3.51
N PHE A 36 20.51 1.03 2.80
CA PHE A 36 21.98 1.19 2.71
C PHE A 36 22.64 1.10 4.12
N PRO A 37 23.77 0.39 4.29
CA PRO A 37 24.70 -0.13 3.26
C PRO A 37 24.34 -1.49 2.66
N VAL A 38 23.40 -2.23 3.25
CA VAL A 38 22.97 -3.55 2.76
C VAL A 38 21.60 -3.42 2.12
N CYS A 39 21.62 -3.08 0.83
CA CYS A 39 20.42 -2.83 0.06
C CYS A 39 19.56 -4.08 -0.10
N ARG A 40 18.26 -3.93 0.18
CA ARG A 40 17.25 -4.98 0.04
C ARG A 40 16.18 -4.53 -0.95
N PRO A 41 15.58 -5.44 -1.73
CA PRO A 41 14.48 -5.09 -2.60
C PRO A 41 13.29 -4.57 -1.79
N CYS A 42 12.53 -3.65 -2.38
CA CYS A 42 11.25 -3.20 -1.85
C CYS A 42 10.27 -4.38 -1.75
N GLN A 43 9.47 -4.38 -0.69
CA GLN A 43 8.47 -5.42 -0.42
C GLN A 43 7.08 -4.79 -0.45
N CYS A 44 6.57 -4.56 -1.66
CA CYS A 44 5.32 -3.82 -1.90
C CYS A 44 4.16 -4.70 -2.39
N ASN A 45 4.22 -6.02 -2.14
CA ASN A 45 3.18 -7.00 -2.48
C ASN A 45 2.70 -7.01 -3.95
N GLY A 46 3.51 -6.48 -4.88
CA GLY A 46 3.15 -6.34 -6.30
C GLY A 46 2.41 -5.04 -6.64
N HIS A 47 2.02 -4.25 -5.63
CA HIS A 47 1.21 -3.05 -5.80
C HIS A 47 2.02 -1.75 -5.92
N ALA A 48 3.35 -1.79 -5.73
CA ALA A 48 4.24 -0.69 -6.06
C ALA A 48 5.62 -1.19 -6.53
N GLU A 49 6.29 -0.39 -7.36
CA GLU A 49 7.61 -0.69 -7.91
C GLU A 49 8.74 -0.03 -7.11
N ASN A 50 8.43 1.07 -6.42
CA ASN A 50 9.41 1.86 -5.68
C ASN A 50 9.00 2.00 -4.22
N CYS A 51 10.00 2.15 -3.36
CA CYS A 51 9.84 2.44 -1.95
C CYS A 51 10.83 3.53 -1.53
N ASP A 52 10.59 4.13 -0.37
CA ASP A 52 11.52 5.05 0.25
C ASP A 52 12.86 4.33 0.50
N PRO A 53 14.00 4.89 0.03
CA PRO A 53 15.29 4.20 0.08
C PRO A 53 15.86 4.05 1.50
N ARG A 54 15.29 4.72 2.50
CA ARG A 54 15.71 4.64 3.92
C ARG A 54 14.77 3.74 4.72
N THR A 55 13.46 3.93 4.61
CA THR A 55 12.48 3.21 5.45
C THR A 55 11.96 1.93 4.79
N GLY A 56 12.06 1.83 3.47
CA GLY A 56 11.42 0.75 2.71
C GLY A 56 9.91 0.90 2.54
N SER A 57 9.33 2.03 2.95
CA SER A 57 7.90 2.32 2.79
C SER A 57 7.55 2.47 1.32
N CYS A 58 6.58 1.71 0.84
CA CYS A 58 6.17 1.70 -0.56
C CYS A 58 5.61 3.05 -0.99
N LEU A 59 5.97 3.47 -2.19
CA LEU A 59 5.56 4.74 -2.77
C LEU A 59 4.52 4.50 -3.84
N ARG A 60 3.42 5.26 -3.79
CA ARG A 60 2.33 5.20 -4.79
C ARG A 60 1.75 3.78 -4.93
N CYS A 61 1.28 3.22 -3.82
CA CYS A 61 0.53 1.97 -3.83
C CYS A 61 -0.64 2.05 -4.82
N ARG A 62 -0.84 0.98 -5.59
CA ARG A 62 -1.91 0.82 -6.59
C ARG A 62 -3.00 -0.10 -6.06
N ASP A 63 -4.05 -0.33 -6.84
CA ASP A 63 -5.08 -1.35 -6.57
C ASP A 63 -5.76 -1.23 -5.20
N HIS A 64 -5.91 0.01 -4.71
CA HIS A 64 -6.56 0.36 -3.43
C HIS A 64 -5.87 -0.22 -2.19
N THR A 65 -4.54 -0.18 -2.16
CA THR A 65 -3.70 -0.70 -1.07
C THR A 65 -2.96 0.37 -0.27
N ASP A 66 -3.40 1.63 -0.36
CA ASP A 66 -2.72 2.81 0.19
C ASP A 66 -2.87 3.00 1.71
N ALA A 67 -3.58 2.10 2.41
CA ALA A 67 -3.64 2.11 3.87
C ALA A 67 -2.35 1.58 4.54
N GLY A 68 -1.63 0.67 3.87
CA GLY A 68 -0.47 -0.02 4.42
C GLY A 68 0.86 0.52 3.91
N SER A 69 1.90 0.55 4.75
CA SER A 69 3.25 0.99 4.36
C SER A 69 3.93 0.06 3.34
N ARG A 70 3.40 -1.15 3.16
CA ARG A 70 3.88 -2.16 2.21
C ARG A 70 2.85 -2.51 1.15
N CYS A 71 1.83 -1.66 0.99
CA CYS A 71 0.68 -1.96 0.14
C CYS A 71 0.02 -3.29 0.52
N ASP A 72 -0.03 -3.58 1.82
CA ASP A 72 -0.48 -4.82 2.45
C ASP A 72 -1.85 -4.72 3.12
N GLU A 73 -2.48 -3.54 3.02
CA GLU A 73 -3.79 -3.28 3.59
C GLU A 73 -4.68 -2.55 2.59
N CYS A 74 -5.95 -2.96 2.51
CA CYS A 74 -6.92 -2.26 1.67
C CYS A 74 -7.24 -0.87 2.22
N ALA A 75 -7.37 0.08 1.31
CA ALA A 75 -7.80 1.44 1.59
C ALA A 75 -9.21 1.49 2.22
N PRO A 76 -9.57 2.56 2.95
CA PRO A 76 -10.94 2.79 3.39
C PRO A 76 -11.96 2.63 2.24
N GLY A 77 -13.09 1.99 2.54
CA GLY A 77 -14.12 1.64 1.55
C GLY A 77 -13.81 0.39 0.70
N TYR A 78 -12.66 -0.26 0.91
CA TYR A 78 -12.30 -1.51 0.24
C TYR A 78 -12.00 -2.63 1.24
N TYR A 79 -12.17 -3.87 0.80
CA TYR A 79 -11.88 -5.06 1.58
C TYR A 79 -11.19 -6.15 0.76
N GLY A 80 -10.46 -7.03 1.45
CA GLY A 80 -9.85 -8.20 0.85
C GLY A 80 -8.52 -8.57 1.52
N ASP A 81 -7.70 -9.29 0.76
CA ASP A 81 -6.32 -9.63 1.13
C ASP A 81 -5.42 -9.22 -0.05
N PRO A 82 -4.65 -8.13 0.06
CA PRO A 82 -3.74 -7.66 -0.99
C PRO A 82 -2.35 -8.30 -0.94
N LEU A 83 -2.10 -9.27 -0.06
CA LEU A 83 -0.80 -9.92 0.01
C LEU A 83 -0.51 -10.73 -1.26
N GLN A 84 0.76 -10.76 -1.68
CA GLN A 84 1.24 -11.59 -2.79
C GLN A 84 0.45 -11.42 -4.11
N GLY A 85 0.08 -10.19 -4.47
CA GLY A 85 -0.71 -9.91 -5.67
C GLY A 85 -2.19 -10.25 -5.53
N GLY A 86 -2.67 -10.33 -4.28
CA GLY A 86 -4.08 -10.30 -3.95
C GLY A 86 -4.75 -8.99 -4.39
N ARG A 87 -6.00 -8.77 -3.99
CA ARG A 87 -6.75 -7.59 -4.44
C ARG A 87 -7.70 -7.07 -3.40
N CYS A 88 -7.95 -5.77 -3.49
CA CYS A 88 -8.97 -5.07 -2.74
C CYS A 88 -10.22 -4.89 -3.62
N LEU A 89 -11.39 -5.17 -3.05
CA LEU A 89 -12.69 -5.01 -3.69
C LEU A 89 -13.49 -3.94 -2.94
N PRO A 90 -14.33 -3.15 -3.62
CA PRO A 90 -15.14 -2.15 -2.95
C PRO A 90 -16.13 -2.81 -1.98
N CYS A 91 -16.29 -2.22 -0.80
CA CYS A 91 -17.30 -2.61 0.16
C CYS A 91 -18.70 -2.39 -0.43
N GLN A 92 -19.57 -3.39 -0.31
CA GLN A 92 -20.90 -3.34 -0.93
C GLN A 92 -21.98 -2.89 0.06
N CYS A 93 -21.86 -1.64 0.51
CA CYS A 93 -22.70 -1.05 1.55
C CYS A 93 -23.83 -0.14 1.01
N HIS A 94 -24.22 -0.31 -0.26
CA HIS A 94 -25.30 0.45 -0.92
C HIS A 94 -25.14 1.98 -0.78
N ASP A 95 -23.89 2.45 -0.88
CA ASP A 95 -23.52 3.87 -0.70
C ASP A 95 -23.95 4.51 0.64
N ASN A 96 -24.34 3.68 1.61
CA ASN A 96 -24.81 4.09 2.93
C ASN A 96 -23.68 4.07 3.97
N ILE A 97 -22.45 4.35 3.57
CA ILE A 97 -21.29 4.51 4.45
C ILE A 97 -20.42 5.68 4.00
N ASP A 98 -19.61 6.24 4.90
CA ASP A 98 -18.52 7.13 4.51
C ASP A 98 -17.33 6.29 4.04
N VAL A 99 -17.08 6.27 2.73
CA VAL A 99 -15.99 5.50 2.13
C VAL A 99 -14.60 5.98 2.53
N THR A 100 -14.48 7.16 3.16
CA THR A 100 -13.20 7.69 3.66
C THR A 100 -12.92 7.29 5.11
N ASP A 101 -13.92 6.78 5.84
CA ASP A 101 -13.76 6.28 7.21
C ASP A 101 -13.18 4.85 7.18
N PRO A 102 -11.97 4.62 7.74
CA PRO A 102 -11.37 3.28 7.83
C PRO A 102 -12.19 2.27 8.65
N GLU A 103 -13.12 2.75 9.49
CA GLU A 103 -13.99 1.92 10.31
C GLU A 103 -15.38 1.71 9.70
N ALA A 104 -15.67 2.26 8.51
CA ALA A 104 -16.97 2.16 7.86
C ALA A 104 -17.35 0.73 7.45
N CYS A 105 -16.39 -0.03 6.92
CA CYS A 105 -16.51 -1.46 6.65
C CYS A 105 -15.26 -2.20 7.10
N ASP A 106 -15.41 -3.47 7.47
CA ASP A 106 -14.29 -4.34 7.82
C ASP A 106 -13.43 -4.61 6.58
N ARG A 107 -12.18 -4.12 6.61
CA ARG A 107 -11.20 -4.22 5.51
C ARG A 107 -10.82 -5.63 5.06
N ARG A 108 -11.24 -6.70 5.76
CA ARG A 108 -10.92 -8.08 5.38
C ARG A 108 -12.15 -8.84 4.87
N THR A 109 -13.30 -8.60 5.51
CA THR A 109 -14.55 -9.33 5.25
C THR A 109 -15.54 -8.53 4.42
N GLY A 110 -15.41 -7.20 4.36
CA GLY A 110 -16.32 -6.30 3.66
C GLY A 110 -17.63 -6.03 4.39
N GLN A 111 -17.77 -6.48 5.64
CA GLN A 111 -18.96 -6.22 6.44
C GLN A 111 -19.07 -4.74 6.76
N CYS A 112 -20.24 -4.14 6.53
CA CYS A 112 -20.49 -2.74 6.84
C CYS A 112 -20.74 -2.58 8.35
N LEU A 113 -20.05 -1.63 8.98
CA LEU A 113 -20.04 -1.45 10.44
C LEU A 113 -20.66 -0.12 10.89
N ARG A 114 -20.64 0.91 10.03
CA ARG A 114 -21.16 2.26 10.34
C ARG A 114 -22.14 2.74 9.28
N CYS A 115 -23.32 2.15 9.29
CA CYS A 115 -24.39 2.53 8.36
C CYS A 115 -24.87 3.97 8.61
N LEU A 116 -24.97 4.74 7.52
CA LEU A 116 -25.47 6.10 7.48
C LEU A 116 -26.97 6.11 7.10
N TYR A 117 -27.56 7.31 7.08
CA TYR A 117 -28.91 7.56 6.57
C TYR A 117 -30.02 6.71 7.22
N ASN A 118 -29.85 6.34 8.50
CA ASN A 118 -30.76 5.48 9.25
C ASN A 118 -30.97 4.11 8.60
N THR A 119 -29.91 3.58 7.98
CA THR A 119 -29.89 2.22 7.45
C THR A 119 -29.23 1.24 8.42
N ALA A 120 -29.41 -0.05 8.17
CA ALA A 120 -28.98 -1.15 9.01
C ALA A 120 -28.78 -2.43 8.16
N GLY A 121 -28.41 -3.50 8.85
CA GLY A 121 -28.10 -4.79 8.24
C GLY A 121 -26.63 -4.91 7.82
N PRO A 122 -26.19 -6.10 7.39
CA PRO A 122 -24.78 -6.39 7.09
C PRO A 122 -24.23 -5.62 5.89
N ARG A 123 -25.12 -5.01 5.10
CA ARG A 123 -24.81 -4.22 3.90
C ARG A 123 -25.45 -2.83 3.91
N CYS A 124 -25.97 -2.37 5.05
CA CYS A 124 -26.68 -1.09 5.15
C CYS A 124 -27.85 -0.94 4.15
N ALA A 125 -28.53 -2.03 3.80
CA ALA A 125 -29.61 -2.08 2.81
C ALA A 125 -31.02 -2.14 3.45
N GLU A 126 -31.11 -2.04 4.77
CA GLU A 126 -32.36 -2.13 5.50
C GLU A 126 -32.63 -0.80 6.19
N CYS A 127 -33.87 -0.30 6.19
CA CYS A 127 -34.23 0.83 7.03
C CYS A 127 -34.19 0.42 8.51
N GLN A 128 -33.65 1.29 9.37
CA GLN A 128 -33.77 1.11 10.82
C GLN A 128 -35.24 1.12 11.27
N PRO A 129 -35.58 0.52 12.42
CA PRO A 129 -36.94 0.53 12.95
C PRO A 129 -37.50 1.96 13.05
N GLY A 130 -38.67 2.18 12.44
CA GLY A 130 -39.33 3.49 12.41
C GLY A 130 -38.97 4.37 11.21
N PHE A 131 -38.03 3.94 10.36
CA PHE A 131 -37.71 4.58 9.08
C PHE A 131 -38.31 3.79 7.91
N TYR A 132 -38.60 4.49 6.82
CA TYR A 132 -39.25 3.93 5.62
C TYR A 132 -38.67 4.60 4.38
N GLY A 133 -38.58 3.88 3.28
CA GLY A 133 -38.05 4.38 2.01
C GLY A 133 -37.30 3.30 1.23
N ASP A 134 -36.49 3.74 0.28
CA ASP A 134 -35.51 2.89 -0.40
C ASP A 134 -34.16 3.05 0.31
N ALA A 135 -33.54 1.92 0.65
CA ALA A 135 -32.25 1.87 1.34
C ALA A 135 -31.16 1.23 0.45
N THR A 136 -31.43 1.02 -0.84
CA THR A 136 -30.55 0.32 -1.78
C THR A 136 -29.96 1.20 -2.88
#